data_AF-V4JBG2-F1
#
_entry.id   AF-V4JBG2-F1
#
_cell.length_a   1.000
_cell.length_b   1.000
_cell.length_c   1.000
_cell.angle_alpha   90.00
_cell.angle_beta   90.00
_cell.angle_gamma   90.00
#
_symmetry.space_group_name_H-M   'P 1'
#
loop_
_entity.id
_entity.type
_entity.pdbx_description
1 polymer ?
#
loop_
_entity_poly.entity_id
_entity_poly.type
_entity_poly.pdbx_seq_one_letter_code
_entity_poly.pdbx_strand_id
1 'polypeptide(L)'
;MIYHLSGWISVLISIFAIYPSYQPGANSVIGFYLALFSLLVAAFASHLGHALYYRAVFVFSIINVMFVNDGTNLSLLTSENDWVYIGSMYGIYIVVSSICGFLVSREDLLGNSMRRKQAKREQKRTA
;
A
#
# COMPACT_ATOMS: atom_id res chain seq x y z
N MET A 1 15.85 -6.61 -11.39
CA MET A 1 15.46 -7.85 -10.67
C MET A 1 15.05 -7.57 -9.22
N ILE A 2 15.87 -6.91 -8.41
CA ILE A 2 15.56 -6.65 -6.98
C ILE A 2 14.20 -5.94 -6.79
N TYR A 3 13.89 -4.89 -7.56
CA TYR A 3 12.62 -4.16 -7.45
C TYR A 3 11.38 -5.00 -7.81
N HIS A 4 11.49 -5.91 -8.78
CA HIS A 4 10.39 -6.82 -9.12
C HIS A 4 10.17 -7.86 -8.03
N LEU A 5 11.26 -8.40 -7.47
CA LEU A 5 11.20 -9.35 -6.38
C LEU A 5 10.62 -8.70 -5.12
N SER A 6 11.08 -7.50 -4.75
CA SER A 6 10.55 -6.76 -3.60
C SER A 6 9.09 -6.37 -3.79
N GLY A 7 8.67 -6.04 -5.02
CA GLY A 7 7.26 -5.77 -5.36
C GLY A 7 6.38 -7.00 -5.11
N TRP A 8 6.74 -8.16 -5.65
CA TRP A 8 5.97 -9.39 -5.41
C TRP A 8 6.01 -9.85 -3.96
N ILE A 9 7.15 -9.71 -3.27
CA ILE A 9 7.25 -10.00 -1.84
C ILE A 9 6.30 -9.09 -1.05
N SER A 10 6.20 -7.80 -1.39
CA SER A 10 5.28 -6.89 -0.70
C SER A 10 3.81 -7.31 -0.86
N VAL A 11 3.41 -7.80 -2.04
CA VAL A 11 2.08 -8.36 -2.29
C VAL A 11 1.84 -9.60 -1.44
N LEU A 12 2.79 -10.53 -1.39
CA LEU A 12 2.69 -11.72 -0.55
C LEU A 12 2.57 -11.36 0.93
N ILE A 13 3.40 -10.45 1.44
CA ILE A 13 3.32 -9.97 2.83
C ILE A 13 1.95 -9.36 3.10
N SER A 14 1.39 -8.60 2.16
CA SER A 14 0.04 -8.02 2.31
C SER A 14 -1.04 -9.09 2.47
N ILE A 15 -0.92 -10.19 1.72
CA ILE A 15 -1.86 -11.32 1.81
C ILE A 15 -1.67 -12.06 3.14
N PHE A 16 -0.42 -12.32 3.54
CA PHE A 16 -0.13 -12.98 4.82
C PHE A 16 -0.59 -12.16 6.02
N ALA A 17 -0.56 -10.83 5.93
CA ALA A 17 -1.01 -9.92 6.98
C ALA A 17 -2.51 -10.07 7.32
N ILE A 18 -3.32 -10.61 6.42
CA ILE A 18 -4.76 -10.84 6.63
C ILE A 18 -4.98 -11.86 7.76
N TYR A 19 -4.16 -12.91 7.82
CA TYR A 19 -4.33 -13.99 8.81
C TYR A 19 -4.22 -13.51 10.27
N PRO A 20 -3.15 -12.82 10.70
CA PRO A 20 -3.08 -12.28 12.05
C PRO A 20 -4.08 -11.14 12.27
N SER A 21 -4.47 -10.38 11.23
CA SER A 21 -5.44 -9.28 11.35
C SER A 21 -6.83 -9.75 11.78
N TYR A 22 -7.24 -10.94 11.35
CA TYR A 22 -8.52 -11.56 11.74
C TYR A 22 -8.53 -12.06 13.19
N GLN A 23 -7.36 -12.27 13.80
CA GLN A 23 -7.28 -12.78 15.17
C GLN A 23 -7.46 -11.63 16.18
N PRO A 24 -8.31 -11.79 17.19
CA PRO A 24 -8.56 -10.74 18.16
C PRO A 24 -7.35 -10.42 19.05
N GLY A 25 -7.33 -9.20 19.57
CA GLY A 25 -6.29 -8.74 20.50
C GLY A 25 -4.98 -8.37 19.81
N ALA A 26 -3.83 -8.68 20.43
CA ALA A 26 -2.52 -8.22 19.96
C ALA A 26 -2.14 -8.71 18.54
N ASN A 27 -2.71 -9.83 18.10
CA ASN A 27 -2.43 -10.37 16.77
C ASN A 27 -3.01 -9.49 15.65
N SER A 28 -4.17 -8.86 15.88
CA SER A 28 -4.76 -7.93 14.90
C SER A 28 -3.85 -6.72 14.66
N VAL A 29 -3.19 -6.23 15.71
CA VAL A 29 -2.22 -5.13 15.66
C VAL A 29 -0.98 -5.51 14.86
N ILE A 30 -0.47 -6.75 15.03
CA ILE A 30 0.66 -7.24 14.23
C ILE A 30 0.28 -7.30 12.75
N GLY A 31 -0.92 -7.80 12.44
CA GLY A 31 -1.43 -7.84 11.07
C GLY A 31 -1.57 -6.44 10.45
N PHE A 32 -2.04 -5.47 11.23
CA PHE A 32 -2.08 -4.06 10.83
C PHE A 32 -0.69 -3.52 10.45
N TYR A 33 0.32 -3.71 11.31
CA TYR A 33 1.67 -3.24 11.03
C TYR A 33 2.34 -3.96 9.85
N LEU A 34 2.06 -5.25 9.66
CA LEU A 34 2.52 -6.00 8.47
C LEU A 34 1.92 -5.43 7.18
N ALA A 35 0.64 -5.03 7.22
CA ALA A 35 0.01 -4.38 6.08
C ALA A 35 0.63 -3.00 5.78
N LEU A 36 0.92 -2.20 6.81
CA LEU A 36 1.64 -0.92 6.64
C LEU A 36 3.05 -1.10 6.08
N PHE A 37 3.79 -2.08 6.62
CA PHE A 37 5.13 -2.39 6.17
C PHE A 37 5.12 -2.85 4.70
N SER A 38 4.19 -3.73 4.34
CA SER A 38 3.95 -4.14 2.96
C SER A 38 3.70 -2.93 2.05
N LEU A 39 2.86 -1.98 2.46
CA LEU A 39 2.56 -0.77 1.71
C LEU A 39 3.80 0.08 1.44
N LEU A 40 4.66 0.22 2.45
CA LEU A 40 5.92 0.95 2.36
C LEU A 40 6.88 0.28 1.38
N VAL A 41 7.07 -1.04 1.50
CA VAL A 41 7.93 -1.82 0.60
C VAL A 41 7.40 -1.75 -0.83
N ALA A 42 6.08 -1.84 -1.02
CA ALA A 42 5.44 -1.73 -2.33
C ALA A 42 5.65 -0.36 -2.97
N ALA A 43 5.60 0.71 -2.18
CA ALA A 43 5.88 2.06 -2.64
C ALA A 43 7.32 2.20 -3.15
N PHE A 44 8.30 1.71 -2.38
CA PHE A 44 9.71 1.70 -2.82
C PHE A 44 9.97 0.77 -4.01
N ALA A 45 9.29 -0.37 -4.08
CA ALA A 45 9.39 -1.30 -5.21
C ALA A 45 8.76 -0.75 -6.50
N SER A 46 7.85 0.21 -6.38
CA SER A 46 7.21 0.88 -7.51
C SER A 46 8.12 1.86 -8.25
N HIS A 47 9.30 2.17 -7.69
CA HIS A 47 10.34 2.94 -8.34
C HIS A 47 10.69 2.26 -9.68
N LEU A 48 10.66 3.00 -10.79
CA LEU A 48 10.74 2.54 -12.19
C LEU A 48 9.41 2.12 -12.88
N GLY A 49 8.27 2.67 -12.46
CA GLY A 49 7.04 2.70 -13.29
C GLY A 49 6.21 1.43 -13.28
N HIS A 50 6.29 0.66 -12.19
CA HIS A 50 5.48 -0.54 -11.97
C HIS A 50 4.50 -0.32 -10.82
N ALA A 51 3.64 0.70 -10.95
CA ALA A 51 2.61 1.06 -9.96
C ALA A 51 1.58 -0.05 -9.67
N LEU A 52 1.57 -1.13 -10.46
CA LEU A 52 0.73 -2.31 -10.24
C LEU A 52 0.96 -2.93 -8.85
N TYR A 53 2.21 -3.01 -8.38
CA TYR A 53 2.52 -3.61 -7.07
C TYR A 53 1.92 -2.79 -5.94
N TYR A 54 2.15 -1.47 -5.96
CA TYR A 54 1.58 -0.55 -4.98
C TYR A 54 0.06 -0.56 -5.00
N ARG A 55 -0.57 -0.54 -6.18
CA ARG A 55 -2.04 -0.59 -6.31
C ARG A 55 -2.62 -1.87 -5.72
N ALA A 56 -2.01 -3.03 -6.01
CA ALA A 56 -2.46 -4.30 -5.46
C ALA A 56 -2.37 -4.31 -3.93
N VAL A 57 -1.22 -3.94 -3.38
CA VAL A 57 -1.00 -3.86 -1.93
C VAL A 57 -1.92 -2.84 -1.28
N PHE A 58 -2.14 -1.69 -1.91
CA PHE A 58 -3.06 -0.67 -1.42
C PHE A 58 -4.49 -1.21 -1.29
N VAL A 59 -5.01 -1.89 -2.32
CA VAL A 59 -6.34 -2.52 -2.26
C VAL A 59 -6.41 -3.58 -1.16
N PHE A 60 -5.41 -4.47 -1.08
CA PHE A 60 -5.37 -5.48 0.00
C PHE A 60 -5.29 -4.85 1.38
N SER A 61 -4.55 -3.76 1.55
CA SER A 61 -4.44 -3.06 2.82
C SER A 61 -5.76 -2.40 3.23
N ILE A 62 -6.53 -1.83 2.28
CA ILE A 62 -7.87 -1.28 2.57
C ILE A 62 -8.78 -2.41 3.05
N ILE A 63 -8.79 -3.53 2.31
CA ILE A 63 -9.62 -4.68 2.67
C ILE A 63 -9.25 -5.17 4.07
N ASN A 64 -7.94 -5.29 4.33
CA ASN A 64 -7.45 -5.76 5.60
C ASN A 64 -7.87 -4.83 6.76
N VAL A 65 -7.56 -3.54 6.67
CA VAL A 65 -7.82 -2.57 7.76
C VAL A 65 -9.32 -2.35 7.97
N MET A 66 -10.12 -2.23 6.91
CA MET A 66 -11.53 -1.84 7.07
C MET A 66 -12.47 -3.02 7.35
N PHE A 67 -12.15 -4.23 6.88
CA PHE A 67 -13.09 -5.36 6.91
C PHE A 67 -12.58 -6.60 7.65
N VAL A 68 -11.26 -6.82 7.71
CA VAL A 68 -10.69 -8.03 8.32
C VAL A 68 -10.20 -7.76 9.74
N ASN A 69 -9.55 -6.63 9.93
CA ASN A 69 -8.85 -6.31 11.16
C ASN A 69 -9.85 -6.11 12.30
N ASP A 70 -9.77 -6.97 13.32
CA ASP A 70 -10.68 -6.96 14.47
C ASP A 70 -10.78 -5.57 15.13
N GLY A 71 -9.64 -4.92 15.38
CA GLY A 71 -9.58 -3.63 16.07
C GLY A 71 -9.92 -2.41 15.22
N THR A 72 -10.05 -2.57 13.90
CA THR A 72 -10.42 -1.47 12.98
C THR A 72 -11.64 -1.79 12.13
N ASN A 73 -12.33 -2.91 12.39
CA ASN A 73 -13.44 -3.36 11.57
C ASN A 73 -14.60 -2.34 11.57
N LEU A 74 -15.05 -1.92 10.38
CA LEU A 74 -16.18 -1.00 10.22
C LEU A 74 -17.46 -1.50 10.89
N SER A 75 -17.69 -2.81 10.94
CA SER A 75 -18.88 -3.39 11.57
C SER A 75 -18.86 -3.30 13.10
N LEU A 76 -17.66 -3.21 13.69
CA LEU A 76 -17.46 -3.13 15.14
C LEU A 76 -17.29 -1.68 15.63
N LEU A 77 -17.14 -0.73 14.69
CA LEU A 77 -16.89 0.69 14.95
C LEU A 77 -17.94 1.35 15.87
N THR A 78 -19.19 0.90 15.82
CA THR A 78 -20.29 1.42 16.65
C THR A 78 -20.47 0.68 17.98
N SER A 79 -19.82 -0.48 18.13
CA SER A 79 -19.98 -1.36 19.31
C SER A 79 -18.81 -1.24 20.29
N GLU A 80 -17.63 -0.82 19.82
CA GLU A 80 -16.45 -0.67 20.66
C GLU A 80 -16.38 0.70 21.34
N ASN A 81 -15.89 0.70 22.59
CA ASN A 81 -15.84 1.90 23.44
C ASN A 81 -14.48 2.63 23.37
N ASP A 82 -13.47 2.07 22.68
CA ASP A 82 -12.13 2.66 22.59
C ASP A 82 -11.89 3.40 21.26
N TRP A 83 -12.57 4.54 21.14
CA TRP A 83 -12.46 5.44 19.98
C TRP A 83 -11.07 6.04 19.81
N VAL A 84 -10.27 6.12 20.88
CA VAL A 84 -8.91 6.64 20.83
C VAL A 84 -8.01 5.63 20.12
N TYR A 85 -8.10 4.36 20.49
CA TYR A 85 -7.38 3.28 19.81
C TYR A 85 -7.77 3.19 18.33
N ILE A 86 -9.06 3.09 18.03
CA ILE A 86 -9.58 2.98 16.64
C ILE A 86 -9.14 4.20 15.81
N GLY A 87 -9.34 5.41 16.34
CA GLY A 87 -8.95 6.66 15.70
C GLY A 87 -7.44 6.74 15.43
N SER A 88 -6.62 6.25 16.35
CA SER A 88 -5.15 6.25 16.18
C SER A 88 -4.71 5.29 15.07
N MET A 89 -5.29 4.08 14.99
CA MET A 89 -4.98 3.12 13.93
C MET A 89 -5.37 3.65 12.55
N TYR A 90 -6.59 4.19 12.42
CA TYR A 90 -7.02 4.83 11.17
C TYR A 90 -6.15 6.03 10.80
N GLY A 91 -5.78 6.86 11.79
CA GLY A 91 -4.91 8.01 11.59
C GLY A 91 -3.54 7.61 11.05
N ILE A 92 -2.88 6.62 11.66
CA ILE A 92 -1.59 6.09 11.19
C ILE A 92 -1.73 5.54 9.77
N TYR A 93 -2.78 4.76 9.50
CA TYR A 93 -3.02 4.19 8.18
C TYR A 93 -3.19 5.27 7.10
N ILE A 94 -3.99 6.31 7.37
CA ILE A 94 -4.21 7.42 6.43
C ILE A 94 -2.91 8.17 6.17
N VAL A 95 -2.12 8.46 7.21
CA VAL A 95 -0.84 9.17 7.06
C VAL A 95 0.14 8.36 6.21
N VAL A 96 0.35 7.09 6.55
CA VAL A 96 1.31 6.22 5.84
C VAL A 96 0.87 6.00 4.39
N SER A 97 -0.42 5.72 4.17
CA SER A 97 -0.95 5.51 2.82
C SER A 97 -0.86 6.76 1.96
N SER A 98 -1.13 7.95 2.52
CA SER A 98 -0.99 9.23 1.82
C SER A 98 0.45 9.52 1.42
N ILE A 99 1.41 9.32 2.33
CA ILE A 99 2.85 9.50 2.03
C ILE A 99 3.29 8.54 0.93
N CYS A 100 2.95 7.26 1.05
CA CYS A 100 3.32 6.25 0.05
C CYS A 100 2.68 6.56 -1.31
N GLY A 101 1.40 6.93 -1.34
CA GLY A 101 0.69 7.27 -2.56
C GLY A 101 1.26 8.52 -3.24
N PHE A 102 1.66 9.53 -2.44
CA PHE A 102 2.32 10.73 -2.95
C PHE A 102 3.68 10.42 -3.58
N LEU A 103 4.51 9.59 -2.93
CA LEU A 103 5.81 9.16 -3.47
C LEU A 103 5.65 8.46 -4.81
N VAL A 104 4.77 7.46 -4.89
CA VAL A 104 4.51 6.69 -6.12
C VAL A 104 3.95 7.60 -7.24
N SER A 105 3.03 8.50 -6.91
CA SER A 105 2.43 9.42 -7.91
C SER A 105 3.47 10.37 -8.52
N ARG A 106 4.43 10.86 -7.71
CA ARG A 106 5.51 11.73 -8.19
C ARG A 106 6.42 10.99 -9.16
N GLU A 107 6.75 9.74 -8.84
CA GLU A 107 7.60 8.90 -9.68
C GLU A 107 6.92 8.52 -11.00
N ASP A 108 5.63 8.15 -10.96
CA ASP A 108 4.85 7.83 -12.16
C ASP A 108 4.76 9.05 -13.11
N LEU A 109 4.54 10.25 -12.57
CA LEU A 109 4.53 11.49 -13.35
C LEU A 109 5.87 11.76 -14.02
N LEU A 110 6.98 11.62 -13.28
CA LEU A 110 8.33 11.81 -13.80
C LEU A 110 8.67 10.76 -14.88
N GLY A 111 8.38 9.49 -14.62
CA GLY A 111 8.61 8.39 -15.56
C GLY A 111 7.83 8.56 -16.87
N ASN A 112 6.55 8.93 -16.80
CA ASN A 112 5.73 9.18 -17.98
C ASN A 112 6.23 10.38 -18.80
N SER A 113 6.72 11.44 -18.14
CA SER A 113 7.27 12.60 -18.84
C SER A 113 8.54 12.25 -19.64
N MET A 114 9.39 11.38 -19.10
CA MET A 114 10.62 10.91 -19.75
C MET A 114 10.33 9.99 -20.93
N ARG A 115 9.42 9.01 -20.77
CA ARG A 115 8.97 8.14 -21.86
C ARG A 115 8.36 8.93 -23.02
N ARG A 116 7.53 9.93 -22.73
CA ARG A 116 6.98 10.83 -23.77
C ARG A 116 8.07 11.60 -24.52
N LYS A 117 9.12 12.06 -23.84
CA LYS A 117 10.26 12.73 -24.48
C LYS A 117 11.07 11.78 -25.37
N GLN A 118 11.27 10.53 -24.94
CA GLN A 118 11.97 9.52 -25.76
C GLN A 118 11.18 9.15 -27.01
N ALA A 119 9.87 8.88 -26.89
CA ALA A 119 9.02 8.57 -28.04
C ALA A 119 9.01 9.70 -29.09
N LYS A 120 8.96 10.97 -28.64
CA LYS A 120 9.07 12.13 -29.56
C LYS A 120 10.43 12.21 -30.26
N ARG A 121 11.52 11.81 -29.60
CA ARG A 121 12.87 11.81 -30.19
C ARG A 121 13.04 10.69 -31.21
N GLU A 122 12.47 9.52 -30.95
CA GLU A 122 12.47 8.40 -31.89
C GLU A 122 11.65 8.71 -33.14
N GLN A 123 10.44 9.26 -32.97
CA GLN A 123 9.58 9.65 -34.09
C GLN A 123 10.24 10.70 -35.01
N LYS A 124 11.06 11.60 -34.45
CA LYS A 124 11.81 12.61 -35.23
C LYS A 124 13.07 12.04 -35.92
N ARG A 125 13.54 10.84 -35.53
CA ARG A 125 14.67 10.16 -36.20
C ARG A 125 14.22 9.27 -37.36
N THR A 126 12.96 8.85 -37.34
CA THR A 126 12.35 7.97 -38.36
C THR A 126 11.59 8.72 -39.46
N ALA A 127 11.48 10.06 -39.35
CA ALA A 127 10.88 10.95 -40.33
C ALA A 127 11.98 11.79 -41.00
#